data_AF-A0A241WDB9-F1
#
_entry.id   AF-A0A241WDB9-F1
#
_cell.length_a   1.000
_cell.length_b   1.000
_cell.length_c   1.000
_cell.angle_alpha   90.00
_cell.angle_beta   90.00
_cell.angle_gamma   90.00
#
_symmetry.space_group_name_H-M   'P 1'
#
loop_
_entity.id
_entity.type
_entity.pdbx_description
1 polymer ?
#
loop_
_entity_poly.entity_id
_entity_poly.type
_entity_poly.pdbx_seq_one_letter_code
_entity_poly.pdbx_strand_id
1 'polypeptide(L)'
;MITNHLNSGTASQSTATQRMQNIRHHFKNAEHQHEFYIANAFNTVNFDQSFESFQRLDQLFTAFKNQIGVLDIQHDADPSQSNSLMLIASHLGQFLAERTSTPEQWFSREELKQNLPQSEALLPESFLYDYALALPNKIVFPLLVAHQYFKQAETSQTFSQHIEIEILNHLIACGEEKNKIAEEMHALQSMYQKNYPLNFGSAFQKLVEISNLDYSLQSLDRLDELMRELRQNYIVSVEKFLSEQSNFYFILYLSGYLGRVIAQHAGTSLRWLNPQQVSEMLRREIQPQLETCRVAQIHNQIFFTTGHIGEFLFAPMIKTSSLQYAKQIIEEILKVRTPLYLAHPPQNAAYKCSLFHDVLHQAGFLLGYVFQFIHGVMPRHDPNANMDPTSFPPGNTFIKHMDGPDSGLKQLEQNAQEYPYNVLAYEMYACLPHIRTDAISLHVRQYGEHAINLHIVVPYFPVFDYRGFHILQPYLSACDSVTDQQMPQILNAMQAFFDGIEDFETPLPAERKVWAKHYRAGTYPYPQNFAQN
;
A
#
# COMPACT_ATOMS: atom_id res chain seq x y z
N MET A 1 -8.80 4.51 -24.01
CA MET A 1 -10.07 4.12 -23.37
C MET A 1 -10.75 3.10 -24.27
N ILE A 2 -10.83 1.83 -23.85
CA ILE A 2 -11.65 0.82 -24.50
C ILE A 2 -12.61 0.32 -23.41
N THR A 3 -13.89 0.58 -23.60
CA THR A 3 -14.99 0.13 -22.75
C THR A 3 -15.26 -1.36 -23.00
N ASN A 4 -15.30 -2.14 -21.92
CA ASN A 4 -15.56 -3.58 -21.95
C ASN A 4 -16.98 -3.89 -22.47
N HIS A 5 -17.06 -4.47 -23.67
CA HIS A 5 -18.23 -5.20 -24.16
C HIS A 5 -17.77 -6.56 -24.67
N LEU A 6 -17.88 -7.61 -23.85
CA LEU A 6 -17.60 -8.99 -24.28
C LEU A 6 -18.74 -9.91 -23.84
N ASN A 7 -19.45 -10.44 -24.85
CA ASN A 7 -20.55 -11.40 -24.71
C ASN A 7 -20.02 -12.81 -24.46
N SER A 8 -20.69 -13.56 -23.59
CA SER A 8 -20.42 -14.97 -23.32
C SER A 8 -21.23 -15.87 -24.27
N GLY A 9 -20.54 -16.75 -24.99
CA GLY A 9 -21.13 -17.78 -25.85
C GLY A 9 -20.60 -19.18 -25.48
N THR A 10 -21.48 -20.18 -25.53
CA THR A 10 -21.32 -21.57 -25.04
C THR A 10 -20.86 -22.58 -26.10
N ALA A 11 -19.92 -23.51 -25.77
CA ALA A 11 -20.09 -24.98 -25.75
C ALA A 11 -18.80 -25.84 -25.98
N SER A 12 -18.58 -26.83 -25.09
CA SER A 12 -17.85 -28.12 -25.25
C SER A 12 -16.31 -28.22 -25.35
N GLN A 13 -15.58 -27.19 -24.93
CA GLN A 13 -14.17 -27.32 -24.53
C GLN A 13 -14.01 -26.75 -23.13
N SER A 14 -13.18 -27.35 -22.26
CA SER A 14 -12.88 -26.73 -20.97
C SER A 14 -12.34 -25.32 -21.24
N THR A 15 -12.94 -24.29 -20.67
CA THR A 15 -12.53 -22.91 -20.93
C THR A 15 -11.06 -22.72 -20.52
N ALA A 16 -10.37 -21.72 -21.10
CA ALA A 16 -9.00 -21.41 -20.70
C ALA A 16 -8.89 -21.20 -19.18
N THR A 17 -9.90 -20.54 -18.57
CA THR A 17 -9.99 -20.39 -17.11
C THR A 17 -10.04 -21.72 -16.39
N GLN A 18 -10.93 -22.63 -16.80
CA GLN A 18 -11.03 -23.96 -16.18
C GLN A 18 -9.72 -24.74 -16.31
N ARG A 19 -9.04 -24.65 -17.47
CA ARG A 19 -7.76 -25.32 -17.67
C ARG A 19 -6.68 -24.79 -16.72
N MET A 20 -6.56 -23.48 -16.57
CA MET A 20 -5.60 -22.86 -15.66
C MET A 20 -5.95 -23.16 -14.19
N GLN A 21 -7.22 -23.19 -13.82
CA GLN A 21 -7.63 -23.60 -12.47
C GLN A 21 -7.35 -25.08 -12.21
N ASN A 22 -7.60 -25.95 -13.20
CA ASN A 22 -7.39 -27.39 -13.08
C ASN A 22 -5.90 -27.75 -12.90
N ILE A 23 -4.96 -27.06 -13.56
CA ILE A 23 -3.52 -27.38 -13.39
C ILE A 23 -3.07 -27.22 -11.93
N ARG A 24 -3.64 -26.26 -11.18
CA ARG A 24 -3.35 -26.06 -9.74
C ARG A 24 -3.91 -27.20 -8.88
N HIS A 25 -5.13 -27.64 -9.17
CA HIS A 25 -5.76 -28.78 -8.47
C HIS A 25 -5.02 -30.09 -8.77
N HIS A 26 -4.58 -30.26 -10.02
CA HIS A 26 -3.83 -31.42 -10.48
C HIS A 26 -2.51 -31.57 -9.73
N PHE A 27 -1.73 -30.49 -9.61
CA PHE A 27 -0.46 -30.51 -8.86
C PHE A 27 -0.63 -30.82 -7.35
N LYS A 28 -1.75 -30.42 -6.75
CA LYS A 28 -2.06 -30.73 -5.34
C LYS A 28 -2.28 -32.23 -5.10
N ASN A 29 -2.66 -32.99 -6.12
CA ASN A 29 -2.75 -34.44 -6.01
C ASN A 29 -1.36 -35.05 -6.16
N ALA A 30 -0.88 -35.71 -5.10
CA ALA A 30 0.44 -36.36 -5.06
C ALA A 30 0.63 -37.37 -6.21
N GLU A 31 -0.43 -38.02 -6.68
CA GLU A 31 -0.37 -38.99 -7.77
C GLU A 31 0.02 -38.36 -9.10
N HIS A 32 -0.25 -37.07 -9.32
CA HIS A 32 0.01 -36.37 -10.56
C HIS A 32 1.29 -35.51 -10.54
N GLN A 33 2.00 -35.44 -9.41
CA GLN A 33 3.19 -34.60 -9.30
C GLN A 33 4.33 -35.03 -10.24
N HIS A 34 4.38 -36.30 -10.63
CA HIS A 34 5.35 -36.81 -11.60
C HIS A 34 5.20 -36.20 -13.01
N GLU A 35 4.05 -35.57 -13.30
CA GLU A 35 3.74 -34.89 -14.56
C GLU A 35 4.26 -33.45 -14.59
N PHE A 36 4.97 -33.00 -13.55
CA PHE A 36 5.54 -31.66 -13.45
C PHE A 36 7.05 -31.76 -13.30
N TYR A 37 7.77 -31.08 -14.18
CA TYR A 37 9.20 -30.89 -14.03
C TYR A 37 9.51 -30.19 -12.70
N ILE A 38 10.56 -30.64 -12.01
CA ILE A 38 11.01 -30.11 -10.69
C ILE A 38 9.91 -30.03 -9.61
N ALA A 39 8.92 -30.93 -9.63
CA ALA A 39 7.81 -30.96 -8.67
C ALA A 39 8.23 -30.89 -7.19
N ASN A 40 9.32 -31.57 -6.81
CA ASN A 40 9.84 -31.52 -5.44
C ASN A 40 10.26 -30.10 -5.02
N ALA A 41 10.83 -29.31 -5.94
CA ALA A 41 11.17 -27.92 -5.67
C ALA A 41 9.90 -27.07 -5.51
N PHE A 42 8.87 -27.29 -6.31
CA PHE A 42 7.57 -26.61 -6.15
C PHE A 42 6.88 -26.93 -4.82
N ASN A 43 7.02 -28.15 -4.29
CA ASN A 43 6.53 -28.46 -2.95
C ASN A 43 7.22 -27.60 -1.87
N THR A 44 8.49 -27.23 -2.04
CA THR A 44 9.20 -26.32 -1.11
C THR A 44 8.79 -24.86 -1.24
N VAL A 45 8.31 -24.45 -2.43
CA VAL A 45 7.74 -23.12 -2.65
C VAL A 45 6.43 -22.93 -1.87
N ASN A 46 5.67 -24.02 -1.65
CA ASN A 46 4.37 -23.99 -0.96
C ASN A 46 3.46 -22.88 -1.53
N PHE A 47 2.84 -23.15 -2.67
CA PHE A 47 1.92 -22.22 -3.34
C PHE A 47 0.62 -22.05 -2.55
N ASP A 48 0.67 -21.16 -1.56
CA ASP A 48 -0.40 -20.83 -0.62
C ASP A 48 -1.12 -19.50 -0.96
N GLN A 49 -0.83 -18.92 -2.13
CA GLN A 49 -1.33 -17.62 -2.57
C GLN A 49 -0.90 -16.44 -1.68
N SER A 50 0.16 -16.61 -0.88
CA SER A 50 0.87 -15.51 -0.20
C SER A 50 1.93 -14.88 -1.11
N PHE A 51 2.30 -13.62 -0.85
CA PHE A 51 3.41 -12.99 -1.57
C PHE A 51 4.76 -13.65 -1.25
N GLU A 52 4.90 -14.19 -0.05
CA GLU A 52 6.06 -14.95 0.39
C GLU A 52 6.26 -16.23 -0.45
N SER A 53 5.19 -16.84 -0.98
CA SER A 53 5.33 -17.97 -1.92
C SER A 53 6.04 -17.55 -3.20
N PHE A 54 5.83 -16.33 -3.69
CA PHE A 54 6.54 -15.80 -4.86
C PHE A 54 7.98 -15.38 -4.54
N GLN A 55 8.25 -14.94 -3.31
CA GLN A 55 9.65 -14.75 -2.85
C GLN A 55 10.40 -16.08 -2.76
N ARG A 56 9.72 -17.18 -2.37
CA ARG A 56 10.30 -18.54 -2.43
C ARG A 56 10.51 -18.99 -3.88
N LEU A 57 9.68 -18.56 -4.83
CA LEU A 57 9.97 -18.75 -6.25
C LEU A 57 11.23 -18.03 -6.72
N ASP A 58 11.50 -16.81 -6.24
CA ASP A 58 12.76 -16.12 -6.55
C ASP A 58 13.99 -16.94 -6.14
N GLN A 59 13.91 -17.57 -4.96
CA GLN A 59 14.95 -18.47 -4.45
C GLN A 59 15.08 -19.72 -5.35
N LEU A 60 13.96 -20.30 -5.76
CA LEU A 60 13.93 -21.42 -6.69
C LEU A 60 14.58 -21.05 -8.03
N PHE A 61 14.21 -19.93 -8.64
CA PHE A 61 14.79 -19.49 -9.92
C PHE A 61 16.30 -19.23 -9.79
N THR A 62 16.72 -18.62 -8.68
CA THR A 62 18.15 -18.41 -8.39
C THR A 62 18.90 -19.74 -8.26
N ALA A 63 18.35 -20.70 -7.51
CA ALA A 63 18.93 -22.02 -7.36
C ALA A 63 18.95 -22.80 -8.69
N PHE A 64 17.87 -22.71 -9.47
CA PHE A 64 17.75 -23.32 -10.79
C PHE A 64 18.83 -22.81 -11.74
N LYS A 65 19.01 -21.48 -11.82
CA LYS A 65 20.04 -20.85 -12.66
C LYS A 65 21.44 -21.29 -12.26
N ASN A 66 21.70 -21.43 -10.96
CA ASN A 66 23.01 -21.82 -10.43
C ASN A 66 23.33 -23.31 -10.63
N GLN A 67 22.33 -24.19 -10.59
CA GLN A 67 22.55 -25.64 -10.59
C GLN A 67 22.30 -26.30 -11.96
N ILE A 68 21.32 -25.79 -12.71
CA ILE A 68 20.84 -26.40 -13.96
C ILE A 68 21.18 -25.50 -15.17
N GLY A 69 21.06 -24.19 -15.02
CA GLY A 69 21.35 -23.22 -16.08
C GLY A 69 20.09 -22.70 -16.76
N VAL A 70 19.93 -22.93 -18.05
CA VAL A 70 18.82 -22.41 -18.87
C VAL A 70 17.81 -23.49 -19.15
N LEU A 71 16.53 -23.15 -19.06
CA LEU A 71 15.46 -23.94 -19.66
C LEU A 71 14.65 -23.06 -20.63
N ASP A 72 14.80 -23.33 -21.92
CA ASP A 72 13.98 -22.69 -22.96
C ASP A 72 12.81 -23.60 -23.33
N ILE A 73 11.68 -23.39 -22.66
CA ILE A 73 10.44 -24.13 -22.93
C ILE A 73 9.85 -23.62 -24.26
N GLN A 74 9.89 -24.46 -25.29
CA GLN A 74 9.33 -24.20 -26.61
C GLN A 74 7.96 -24.88 -26.79
N HIS A 75 7.31 -24.66 -27.93
CA HIS A 75 6.00 -25.23 -28.23
C HIS A 75 5.98 -26.78 -28.23
N ASP A 76 7.11 -27.40 -28.60
CA ASP A 76 7.27 -28.87 -28.62
C ASP A 76 8.00 -29.39 -27.37
N ALA A 77 8.00 -28.61 -26.27
CA ALA A 77 8.64 -29.00 -25.03
C ALA A 77 8.00 -30.26 -24.42
N ASP A 78 8.79 -30.98 -23.61
CA ASP A 78 8.30 -32.07 -22.77
C ASP A 78 7.03 -31.61 -22.01
N PRO A 79 5.92 -32.37 -22.06
CA PRO A 79 4.69 -32.05 -21.34
C PRO A 79 4.93 -31.67 -19.88
N SER A 80 5.91 -32.29 -19.22
CA SER A 80 6.25 -31.99 -17.82
C SER A 80 6.78 -30.57 -17.61
N GLN A 81 7.54 -30.02 -18.56
CA GLN A 81 8.06 -28.65 -18.52
C GLN A 81 6.95 -27.64 -18.78
N SER A 82 6.10 -27.92 -19.78
CA SER A 82 4.93 -27.09 -20.10
C SER A 82 3.95 -27.02 -18.93
N ASN A 83 3.68 -28.16 -18.26
CA ASN A 83 2.86 -28.22 -17.05
C ASN A 83 3.44 -27.38 -15.90
N SER A 84 4.75 -27.44 -15.69
CA SER A 84 5.44 -26.63 -14.68
C SER A 84 5.33 -25.13 -14.94
N LEU A 85 5.47 -24.71 -16.21
CA LEU A 85 5.29 -23.31 -16.59
C LEU A 85 3.84 -22.86 -16.41
N MET A 86 2.88 -23.69 -16.82
CA MET A 86 1.45 -23.44 -16.61
C MET A 86 1.09 -23.35 -15.13
N LEU A 87 1.70 -24.16 -14.26
CA LEU A 87 1.45 -24.11 -12.82
C LEU A 87 1.85 -22.75 -12.24
N ILE A 88 3.07 -22.28 -12.52
CA ILE A 88 3.55 -20.96 -12.04
C ILE A 88 2.68 -19.84 -12.63
N ALA A 89 2.43 -19.86 -13.93
CA ALA A 89 1.58 -18.89 -14.62
C ALA A 89 0.16 -18.84 -14.03
N SER A 90 -0.38 -20.01 -13.71
CA SER A 90 -1.70 -20.15 -13.12
C SER A 90 -1.77 -19.58 -11.70
N HIS A 91 -0.75 -19.82 -10.86
CA HIS A 91 -0.67 -19.20 -9.54
C HIS A 91 -0.49 -17.68 -9.64
N LEU A 92 0.35 -17.20 -10.56
CA LEU A 92 0.52 -15.78 -10.85
C LEU A 92 -0.82 -15.13 -11.23
N GLY A 93 -1.56 -15.73 -12.16
CA GLY A 93 -2.82 -15.14 -12.62
C GLY A 93 -3.92 -15.16 -11.59
N GLN A 94 -4.03 -16.22 -10.78
CA GLN A 94 -4.94 -16.23 -9.62
C GLN A 94 -4.58 -15.09 -8.65
N PHE A 95 -3.30 -14.97 -8.27
CA PHE A 95 -2.87 -13.95 -7.33
C PHE A 95 -3.12 -12.53 -7.84
N LEU A 96 -2.75 -12.24 -9.09
CA LEU A 96 -3.00 -10.92 -9.68
C LEU A 96 -4.50 -10.61 -9.69
N ALA A 97 -5.34 -11.53 -10.16
CA ALA A 97 -6.79 -11.33 -10.21
C ALA A 97 -7.39 -11.03 -8.82
N GLU A 98 -7.00 -11.81 -7.80
CA GLU A 98 -7.42 -11.60 -6.41
C GLU A 98 -6.98 -10.23 -5.87
N ARG A 99 -5.70 -9.86 -6.07
CA ARG A 99 -5.14 -8.58 -5.55
C ARG A 99 -5.61 -7.34 -6.31
N THR A 100 -6.02 -7.48 -7.57
CA THR A 100 -6.65 -6.39 -8.34
C THR A 100 -8.17 -6.35 -8.18
N SER A 101 -8.74 -7.19 -7.31
CA SER A 101 -10.19 -7.30 -7.07
C SER A 101 -10.98 -7.56 -8.36
N THR A 102 -10.47 -8.46 -9.20
CA THR A 102 -11.09 -8.86 -10.46
C THR A 102 -11.32 -10.36 -10.52
N PRO A 103 -12.39 -10.82 -11.20
CA PRO A 103 -12.55 -12.23 -11.48
C PRO A 103 -11.35 -12.80 -12.24
N GLU A 104 -10.91 -13.99 -11.86
CA GLU A 104 -9.89 -14.72 -12.61
C GLU A 104 -10.46 -15.14 -13.97
N GLN A 105 -10.15 -14.37 -15.02
CA GLN A 105 -10.62 -14.62 -16.37
C GLN A 105 -9.43 -14.82 -17.32
N TRP A 106 -9.34 -16.03 -17.86
CA TRP A 106 -8.34 -16.40 -18.85
C TRP A 106 -8.97 -16.54 -20.22
N PHE A 107 -8.20 -16.17 -21.23
CA PHE A 107 -8.51 -16.38 -22.64
C PHE A 107 -7.42 -17.22 -23.28
N SER A 108 -7.82 -18.20 -24.07
CA SER A 108 -6.95 -18.86 -25.03
C SER A 108 -6.57 -17.90 -26.16
N ARG A 109 -5.51 -18.23 -26.91
CA ARG A 109 -5.12 -17.48 -28.11
C ARG A 109 -6.28 -17.29 -29.10
N GLU A 110 -7.10 -18.33 -29.31
CA GLU A 110 -8.23 -18.25 -30.24
C GLU A 110 -9.36 -17.37 -29.70
N GLU A 111 -9.67 -17.47 -28.40
CA GLU A 111 -10.62 -16.56 -27.76
C GLU A 111 -10.12 -15.11 -27.79
N LEU A 112 -8.81 -14.87 -27.62
CA LEU A 112 -8.23 -13.52 -27.75
C LEU A 112 -8.38 -12.95 -29.16
N LYS A 113 -8.08 -13.73 -30.20
CA LYS A 113 -8.22 -13.30 -31.61
C LYS A 113 -9.66 -12.89 -31.94
N GLN A 114 -10.64 -13.54 -31.33
CA GLN A 114 -12.07 -13.24 -31.52
C GLN A 114 -12.50 -11.96 -30.79
N ASN A 115 -11.84 -11.63 -29.68
CA ASN A 115 -12.25 -10.55 -28.78
C ASN A 115 -11.39 -9.27 -28.88
N LEU A 116 -10.26 -9.31 -29.60
CA LEU A 116 -9.39 -8.16 -29.84
C LEU A 116 -9.69 -7.48 -31.21
N PRO A 117 -9.56 -6.14 -31.32
CA PRO A 117 -9.68 -5.44 -32.59
C PRO A 117 -8.67 -5.98 -33.63
N GLN A 118 -9.12 -6.18 -34.88
CA GLN A 118 -8.32 -6.81 -35.95
C GLN A 118 -7.00 -6.10 -36.28
N SER A 119 -6.77 -4.87 -35.81
CA SER A 119 -5.56 -4.08 -36.05
C SER A 119 -4.40 -4.35 -35.08
N GLU A 120 -4.58 -5.15 -34.03
CA GLU A 120 -3.54 -5.40 -32.99
C GLU A 120 -3.03 -6.85 -32.88
N ALA A 121 -3.59 -7.82 -33.63
CA ALA A 121 -3.39 -9.24 -33.36
C ALA A 121 -2.60 -10.00 -34.45
N LEU A 122 -1.29 -9.78 -34.54
CA LEU A 122 -0.35 -10.83 -34.93
C LEU A 122 0.36 -11.31 -33.66
N LEU A 123 -0.37 -12.06 -32.83
CA LEU A 123 0.25 -12.75 -31.70
C LEU A 123 1.23 -13.80 -32.25
N PRO A 124 2.47 -13.88 -31.73
CA PRO A 124 3.42 -14.90 -32.16
C PRO A 124 2.84 -16.31 -32.02
N GLU A 125 3.13 -17.20 -32.98
CA GLU A 125 2.77 -18.61 -32.87
C GLU A 125 3.69 -19.33 -31.88
N SER A 126 3.51 -19.06 -30.59
CA SER A 126 4.30 -19.62 -29.50
C SER A 126 3.43 -19.94 -28.28
N PHE A 127 3.72 -21.08 -27.64
CA PHE A 127 3.06 -21.54 -26.41
C PHE A 127 2.97 -20.47 -25.33
N LEU A 128 3.95 -19.56 -25.27
CA LEU A 128 4.01 -18.45 -24.31
C LEU A 128 2.84 -17.45 -24.43
N TYR A 129 2.13 -17.45 -25.57
CA TYR A 129 0.98 -16.59 -25.85
C TYR A 129 -0.35 -17.37 -25.91
N ASP A 130 -0.36 -18.65 -25.53
CA ASP A 130 -1.56 -19.49 -25.61
C ASP A 130 -2.62 -19.14 -24.59
N TYR A 131 -2.20 -18.58 -23.44
CA TYR A 131 -3.08 -18.20 -22.36
C TYR A 131 -2.77 -16.77 -21.94
N ALA A 132 -3.81 -15.96 -21.93
CA ALA A 132 -3.75 -14.59 -21.47
C ALA A 132 -4.71 -14.38 -20.32
N LEU A 133 -4.27 -13.60 -19.35
CA LEU A 133 -5.07 -13.17 -18.22
C LEU A 133 -5.63 -11.78 -18.53
N ALA A 134 -6.93 -11.63 -18.41
CA ALA A 134 -7.57 -10.33 -18.50
C ALA A 134 -7.58 -9.63 -17.13
N LEU A 135 -6.91 -8.48 -17.07
CA LEU A 135 -6.95 -7.56 -15.94
C LEU A 135 -7.63 -6.25 -16.38
N PRO A 136 -8.03 -5.37 -15.45
CA PRO A 136 -8.58 -4.07 -15.80
C PRO A 136 -7.62 -3.30 -16.70
N ASN A 137 -8.10 -2.92 -17.88
CA ASN A 137 -7.36 -2.12 -18.87
C ASN A 137 -6.06 -2.75 -19.41
N LYS A 138 -5.80 -4.04 -19.16
CA LYS A 138 -4.59 -4.72 -19.65
C LYS A 138 -4.79 -6.21 -19.83
N ILE A 139 -4.15 -6.76 -20.86
CA ILE A 139 -3.98 -8.20 -21.04
C ILE A 139 -2.54 -8.55 -20.66
N VAL A 140 -2.39 -9.57 -19.82
CA VAL A 140 -1.09 -10.10 -19.39
C VAL A 140 -0.90 -11.49 -19.97
N PHE A 141 0.34 -11.88 -20.25
CA PHE A 141 0.71 -13.22 -20.69
C PHE A 141 1.58 -13.91 -19.61
N PRO A 142 0.98 -14.50 -18.56
CA PRO A 142 1.72 -15.08 -17.43
C PRO A 142 2.73 -16.17 -17.80
N LEU A 143 2.48 -16.95 -18.87
CA LEU A 143 3.45 -17.93 -19.37
C LEU A 143 4.73 -17.28 -19.87
N LEU A 144 4.61 -16.19 -20.64
CA LEU A 144 5.75 -15.41 -21.09
C LEU A 144 6.55 -14.85 -19.91
N VAL A 145 5.86 -14.32 -18.90
CA VAL A 145 6.51 -13.78 -17.69
C VAL A 145 7.28 -14.88 -16.97
N ALA A 146 6.64 -16.00 -16.63
CA ALA A 146 7.29 -17.09 -15.91
C ALA A 146 8.46 -17.70 -16.70
N HIS A 147 8.36 -17.76 -18.03
CA HIS A 147 9.40 -18.31 -18.91
C HIS A 147 10.69 -17.49 -18.87
N GLN A 148 10.58 -16.16 -18.76
CA GLN A 148 11.75 -15.28 -18.70
C GLN A 148 12.71 -15.62 -17.55
N TYR A 149 12.19 -16.13 -16.43
CA TYR A 149 12.98 -16.49 -15.24
C TYR A 149 13.62 -17.88 -15.32
N PHE A 150 13.18 -18.72 -16.25
CA PHE A 150 13.89 -19.95 -16.62
C PHE A 150 14.96 -19.71 -17.70
N LYS A 151 14.88 -18.59 -18.43
CA LYS A 151 15.92 -18.15 -19.35
C LYS A 151 17.07 -17.46 -18.62
N GLN A 152 18.29 -17.60 -19.14
CA GLN A 152 19.49 -16.89 -18.63
C GLN A 152 19.50 -15.38 -18.92
N ALA A 153 18.40 -14.80 -19.41
CA ALA A 153 18.34 -13.36 -19.60
C ALA A 153 18.68 -12.67 -18.27
N GLU A 154 19.53 -11.64 -18.31
CA GLU A 154 19.73 -10.77 -17.16
C GLU A 154 18.42 -10.00 -16.92
N THR A 155 17.52 -10.60 -16.15
CA THR A 155 16.34 -9.92 -15.62
C THR A 155 16.81 -9.04 -14.48
N SER A 156 16.64 -7.72 -14.61
CA SER A 156 17.00 -6.75 -13.57
C SER A 156 16.14 -6.86 -12.31
N GLN A 157 15.00 -7.54 -12.41
CA GLN A 157 14.02 -7.73 -11.35
C GLN A 157 13.82 -9.21 -11.06
N THR A 158 13.44 -9.52 -9.82
CA THR A 158 12.98 -10.86 -9.43
C THR A 158 11.52 -11.07 -9.81
N PHE A 159 11.05 -12.32 -9.77
CA PHE A 159 9.66 -12.65 -10.11
C PHE A 159 8.68 -11.99 -9.16
N SER A 160 8.97 -11.99 -7.85
CA SER A 160 8.11 -11.30 -6.88
C SER A 160 8.07 -9.77 -7.08
N GLN A 161 9.19 -9.16 -7.48
CA GLN A 161 9.23 -7.72 -7.82
C GLN A 161 8.37 -7.42 -9.05
N HIS A 162 8.40 -8.28 -10.08
CA HIS A 162 7.53 -8.12 -11.25
C HIS A 162 6.05 -8.15 -10.88
N ILE A 163 5.65 -9.05 -9.99
CA ILE A 163 4.27 -9.13 -9.47
C ILE A 163 3.90 -7.84 -8.75
N GLU A 164 4.77 -7.36 -7.87
CA GLU A 164 4.53 -6.13 -7.12
C GLU A 164 4.40 -4.91 -8.05
N ILE A 165 5.24 -4.83 -9.09
CA ILE A 165 5.17 -3.78 -10.12
C ILE A 165 3.80 -3.79 -10.82
N GLU A 166 3.29 -4.96 -11.21
CA GLU A 166 1.97 -5.05 -11.85
C GLU A 166 0.84 -4.61 -10.92
N ILE A 167 0.92 -4.93 -9.63
CA ILE A 167 -0.07 -4.50 -8.63
C ILE A 167 0.00 -2.99 -8.42
N LEU A 168 1.19 -2.41 -8.25
CA LEU A 168 1.36 -0.97 -8.09
C LEU A 168 0.90 -0.20 -9.34
N ASN A 169 1.19 -0.72 -10.54
CA ASN A 169 0.72 -0.16 -11.79
C ASN A 169 -0.81 -0.17 -11.90
N HIS A 170 -1.46 -1.24 -11.44
CA HIS A 170 -2.92 -1.30 -11.36
C HIS A 170 -3.49 -0.22 -10.42
N LEU A 171 -2.89 -0.04 -9.23
CA LEU A 171 -3.30 0.99 -8.27
C LEU A 171 -3.16 2.40 -8.85
N ILE A 172 -2.08 2.65 -9.61
CA ILE A 172 -1.85 3.94 -10.28
C ILE A 172 -2.89 4.17 -11.38
N ALA A 173 -3.14 3.17 -12.23
CA ALA A 173 -4.03 3.30 -13.38
C ALA A 173 -5.51 3.48 -12.99
N CYS A 174 -5.97 2.81 -11.93
CA CYS A 174 -7.37 2.85 -11.50
C CYS A 174 -7.67 3.83 -10.36
N GLY A 175 -6.65 4.53 -9.84
CA GLY A 175 -6.79 5.37 -8.65
C GLY A 175 -7.84 6.46 -8.79
N GLU A 176 -7.86 7.17 -9.91
CA GLU A 176 -8.83 8.24 -10.17
C GLU A 176 -10.25 7.72 -10.35
N GLU A 177 -10.43 6.71 -11.20
CA GLU A 177 -11.72 6.07 -11.45
C GLU A 177 -12.37 5.54 -10.16
N LYS A 178 -11.56 4.95 -9.27
CA LYS A 178 -12.02 4.38 -8.00
C LYS A 178 -12.04 5.39 -6.84
N ASN A 179 -11.80 6.68 -7.08
CA ASN A 179 -11.70 7.72 -6.05
C ASN A 179 -10.66 7.40 -4.94
N LYS A 180 -9.57 6.75 -5.32
CA LYS A 180 -8.47 6.25 -4.49
C LYS A 180 -7.16 6.99 -4.78
N ILE A 181 -7.24 8.32 -4.89
CA ILE A 181 -6.09 9.19 -5.22
C ILE A 181 -4.93 9.06 -4.24
N ALA A 182 -5.22 8.88 -2.95
CA ALA A 182 -4.17 8.64 -1.96
C ALA A 182 -3.40 7.34 -2.23
N GLU A 183 -4.07 6.28 -2.70
CA GLU A 183 -3.42 5.02 -3.04
C GLU A 183 -2.56 5.17 -4.31
N GLU A 184 -3.08 5.83 -5.34
CA GLU A 184 -2.34 6.14 -6.58
C GLU A 184 -1.03 6.88 -6.29
N MET A 185 -1.10 7.99 -5.56
CA MET A 185 0.07 8.83 -5.32
C MET A 185 1.11 8.11 -4.47
N HIS A 186 0.69 7.33 -3.47
CA HIS A 186 1.63 6.52 -2.67
C HIS A 186 2.20 5.33 -3.46
N ALA A 187 1.43 4.70 -4.35
CA ALA A 187 1.93 3.65 -5.24
C ALA A 187 3.00 4.21 -6.19
N LEU A 188 2.76 5.39 -6.76
CA LEU A 188 3.74 6.08 -7.61
C LEU A 188 5.05 6.39 -6.87
N GLN A 189 4.97 6.85 -5.61
CA GLN A 189 6.17 7.07 -4.79
C GLN A 189 6.84 5.75 -4.36
N SER A 190 6.06 4.69 -4.15
CA SER A 190 6.58 3.36 -3.82
C SER A 190 7.37 2.77 -4.99
N MET A 191 6.90 2.96 -6.23
CA MET A 191 7.62 2.56 -7.44
C MET A 191 9.01 3.20 -7.48
N TYR A 192 9.11 4.51 -7.24
CA TYR A 192 10.41 5.20 -7.24
C TYR A 192 11.32 4.74 -6.10
N GLN A 193 10.81 4.69 -4.86
CA GLN A 193 11.60 4.28 -3.70
C GLN A 193 12.19 2.87 -3.85
N LYS A 194 11.49 1.97 -4.54
CA LYS A 194 11.93 0.60 -4.79
C LYS A 194 12.79 0.43 -6.04
N ASN A 195 13.13 1.54 -6.73
CA ASN A 195 13.82 1.55 -8.01
C ASN A 195 13.08 0.73 -9.09
N TYR A 196 11.75 0.74 -9.07
CA TYR A 196 10.96 0.11 -10.10
C TYR A 196 10.80 1.03 -11.32
N PRO A 197 10.61 0.47 -12.53
CA PRO A 197 10.36 1.23 -13.73
C PRO A 197 9.08 2.05 -13.57
N LEU A 198 9.21 3.36 -13.71
CA LEU A 198 8.06 4.25 -13.62
C LEU A 198 7.39 4.32 -14.98
N ASN A 199 6.06 4.35 -15.02
CA ASN A 199 5.26 4.33 -16.26
C ASN A 199 5.26 5.68 -17.02
N PHE A 200 6.32 6.47 -16.87
CA PHE A 200 6.55 7.63 -17.72
C PHE A 200 7.48 7.25 -18.86
N GLY A 201 7.48 8.05 -19.94
CA GLY A 201 8.22 7.73 -21.15
C GLY A 201 9.71 7.46 -20.89
N SER A 202 10.29 6.54 -21.65
CA SER A 202 11.68 6.08 -21.49
C SER A 202 12.73 7.20 -21.50
N ALA A 203 12.40 8.34 -22.14
CA ALA A 203 13.24 9.53 -22.15
C ALA A 203 13.46 10.13 -20.74
N PHE A 204 12.47 10.07 -19.84
CA PHE A 204 12.58 10.67 -18.51
C PHE A 204 13.20 9.75 -17.47
N GLN A 205 13.15 8.43 -17.69
CA GLN A 205 13.72 7.46 -16.78
C GLN A 205 15.22 7.69 -16.55
N LYS A 206 15.98 7.85 -17.63
CA LYS A 206 17.41 8.17 -17.52
C LYS A 206 17.66 9.50 -16.80
N LEU A 207 16.83 10.51 -17.04
CA LEU A 207 16.98 11.81 -16.37
C LEU A 207 16.76 11.65 -14.86
N VAL A 208 15.70 10.96 -14.45
CA VAL A 208 15.40 10.69 -13.05
C VAL A 208 16.50 9.89 -12.36
N GLU A 209 17.05 8.87 -13.04
CA GLU A 209 18.17 8.07 -12.54
C GLU A 209 19.42 8.96 -12.30
N ILE A 210 19.76 9.83 -13.26
CA ILE A 210 20.92 10.74 -13.15
C ILE A 210 20.70 11.80 -12.06
N SER A 211 19.46 12.27 -11.86
CA SER A 211 19.14 13.25 -10.81
C SER A 211 19.37 12.70 -9.40
N ASN A 212 19.39 11.37 -9.21
CA ASN A 212 19.69 10.71 -7.93
C ASN A 212 18.87 11.26 -6.75
N LEU A 213 17.57 11.42 -6.94
CA LEU A 213 16.69 12.01 -5.92
C LEU A 213 16.53 11.02 -4.73
N ASP A 214 16.86 11.45 -3.51
CA ASP A 214 17.03 10.57 -2.33
C ASP A 214 16.12 10.92 -1.14
N TYR A 215 15.08 11.73 -1.38
CA TYR A 215 14.15 12.30 -0.41
C TYR A 215 14.79 13.21 0.67
N SER A 216 16.05 13.62 0.52
CA SER A 216 16.65 14.69 1.34
C SER A 216 16.11 16.07 0.95
N LEU A 217 16.25 17.08 1.81
CA LEU A 217 15.94 18.46 1.40
C LEU A 217 16.85 18.93 0.26
N GLN A 218 18.13 18.55 0.28
CA GLN A 218 19.10 18.90 -0.76
C GLN A 218 18.74 18.30 -2.12
N SER A 219 18.01 17.18 -2.16
CA SER A 219 17.52 16.62 -3.42
C SER A 219 16.57 17.55 -4.18
N LEU A 220 15.95 18.54 -3.53
CA LEU A 220 15.04 19.48 -4.18
C LEU A 220 15.77 20.44 -5.13
N ASP A 221 17.06 20.69 -4.93
CA ASP A 221 17.87 21.43 -5.90
C ASP A 221 18.09 20.59 -7.17
N ARG A 222 18.31 19.28 -7.02
CA ARG A 222 18.42 18.32 -8.14
C ARG A 222 17.08 18.10 -8.85
N LEU A 223 15.97 18.18 -8.12
CA LEU A 223 14.61 18.20 -8.69
C LEU A 223 14.41 19.43 -9.58
N ASP A 224 14.86 20.61 -9.13
CA ASP A 224 14.79 21.84 -9.92
C ASP A 224 15.65 21.76 -11.19
N GLU A 225 16.86 21.17 -11.11
CA GLU A 225 17.71 20.92 -12.27
C GLU A 225 17.03 20.00 -13.29
N LEU A 226 16.43 18.89 -12.83
CA LEU A 226 15.64 17.99 -13.67
C LEU A 226 14.50 18.72 -14.39
N MET A 227 13.75 19.56 -13.67
CA MET A 227 12.64 20.32 -14.27
C MET A 227 13.13 21.38 -15.25
N ARG A 228 14.28 22.02 -15.01
CA ARG A 228 14.89 22.95 -15.99
C ARG A 228 15.32 22.24 -17.26
N GLU A 229 15.93 21.07 -17.15
CA GLU A 229 16.32 20.22 -18.28
C GLU A 229 15.10 19.86 -19.15
N LEU A 230 14.01 19.44 -18.51
CA LEU A 230 12.75 19.14 -19.21
C LEU A 230 12.18 20.35 -19.93
N ARG A 231 12.14 21.49 -19.25
CA ARG A 231 11.65 22.74 -19.81
C ARG A 231 12.46 23.20 -21.02
N GLN A 232 13.78 23.00 -21.02
CA GLN A 232 14.65 23.45 -22.10
C GLN A 232 14.65 22.51 -23.30
N ASN A 233 14.64 21.20 -23.05
CA ASN A 233 14.99 20.21 -24.09
C ASN A 233 13.82 19.29 -24.48
N TYR A 234 12.75 19.21 -23.69
CA TYR A 234 11.67 18.24 -23.89
C TYR A 234 10.29 18.90 -24.07
N ILE A 235 10.03 20.04 -23.42
CA ILE A 235 8.74 20.73 -23.48
C ILE A 235 8.76 21.77 -24.62
N VAL A 236 8.28 21.38 -25.79
CA VAL A 236 8.11 22.29 -26.94
C VAL A 236 6.78 23.06 -26.86
N SER A 237 5.72 22.39 -26.40
CA SER A 237 4.38 22.96 -26.22
C SER A 237 3.70 22.29 -25.03
N VAL A 238 3.04 23.08 -24.19
CA VAL A 238 2.30 22.60 -23.00
C VAL A 238 1.19 21.64 -23.43
N GLU A 239 0.39 22.02 -24.43
CA GLU A 239 -0.73 21.21 -24.92
C GLU A 239 -0.27 19.85 -25.46
N LYS A 240 0.81 19.86 -26.26
CA LYS A 240 1.39 18.61 -26.80
C LYS A 240 2.02 17.76 -25.71
N PHE A 241 2.63 18.38 -24.71
CA PHE A 241 3.25 17.65 -23.60
C PHE A 241 2.18 16.94 -22.75
N LEU A 242 1.09 17.64 -22.43
CA LEU A 242 0.00 17.13 -21.59
C LEU A 242 -0.95 16.17 -22.30
N SER A 243 -0.93 16.10 -23.64
CA SER A 243 -1.73 15.12 -24.39
C SER A 243 -1.20 13.68 -24.25
N GLU A 244 0.05 13.51 -23.81
CA GLU A 244 0.65 12.20 -23.52
C GLU A 244 0.44 11.82 -22.05
N GLN A 245 -0.28 10.72 -21.81
CA GLN A 245 -0.60 10.23 -20.46
C GLN A 245 0.66 9.94 -19.62
N SER A 246 1.74 9.46 -20.24
CA SER A 246 3.03 9.21 -19.58
C SER A 246 3.62 10.49 -18.98
N ASN A 247 3.43 11.63 -19.64
CA ASN A 247 3.96 12.92 -19.20
C ASN A 247 3.13 13.47 -18.03
N PHE A 248 1.83 13.21 -18.03
CA PHE A 248 0.97 13.50 -16.89
C PHE A 248 1.42 12.72 -15.64
N TYR A 249 1.64 11.40 -15.73
CA TYR A 249 2.14 10.61 -14.60
C TYR A 249 3.54 11.05 -14.15
N PHE A 250 4.37 11.54 -15.07
CA PHE A 250 5.65 12.15 -14.71
C PHE A 250 5.48 13.40 -13.84
N ILE A 251 4.54 14.30 -14.18
CA ILE A 251 4.22 15.47 -13.33
C ILE A 251 3.72 15.03 -11.95
N LEU A 252 2.85 14.02 -11.91
CA LEU A 252 2.36 13.47 -10.64
C LEU A 252 3.50 12.87 -9.81
N TYR A 253 4.48 12.23 -10.45
CA TYR A 253 5.65 11.70 -9.77
C TYR A 253 6.46 12.82 -9.09
N LEU A 254 6.74 13.92 -9.81
CA LEU A 254 7.46 15.07 -9.26
C LEU A 254 6.68 15.73 -8.11
N SER A 255 5.37 15.89 -8.27
CA SER A 255 4.48 16.44 -7.23
C SER A 255 4.48 15.55 -5.99
N GLY A 256 4.36 14.24 -6.20
CA GLY A 256 4.41 13.24 -5.15
C GLY A 256 5.74 13.24 -4.41
N TYR A 257 6.84 13.40 -5.14
CA TYR A 257 8.19 13.48 -4.58
C TYR A 257 8.32 14.69 -3.66
N LEU A 258 7.93 15.88 -4.14
CA LEU A 258 7.94 17.12 -3.37
C LEU A 258 7.06 17.02 -2.11
N GLY A 259 5.82 16.56 -2.24
CA GLY A 259 4.90 16.38 -1.11
C GLY A 259 5.44 15.43 -0.05
N ARG A 260 6.09 14.33 -0.48
CA ARG A 260 6.75 13.38 0.42
C ARG A 260 7.93 14.00 1.16
N VAL A 261 8.82 14.72 0.47
CA VAL A 261 9.94 15.42 1.12
C VAL A 261 9.41 16.38 2.19
N ILE A 262 8.39 17.19 1.85
CA ILE A 262 7.80 18.14 2.81
C ILE A 262 7.27 17.41 4.04
N ALA A 263 6.40 16.40 3.86
CA ALA A 263 5.78 15.70 4.99
C ALA A 263 6.80 14.91 5.84
N GLN A 264 7.81 14.32 5.20
CA GLN A 264 8.89 13.62 5.88
C GLN A 264 9.72 14.56 6.75
N HIS A 265 10.13 15.71 6.21
CA HIS A 265 10.95 16.66 6.96
C HIS A 265 10.14 17.43 8.02
N ALA A 266 8.85 17.66 7.78
CA ALA A 266 7.91 18.17 8.77
C ALA A 266 7.48 17.12 9.82
N GLY A 267 7.88 15.85 9.65
CA GLY A 267 7.58 14.75 10.58
C GLY A 267 6.06 14.56 10.80
N THR A 268 5.27 14.51 9.72
CA THR A 268 3.81 14.43 9.80
C THR A 268 3.21 13.57 8.67
N SER A 269 1.90 13.42 8.63
CA SER A 269 1.17 12.65 7.61
C SER A 269 1.09 13.37 6.26
N LEU A 270 0.99 12.60 5.18
CA LEU A 270 0.76 13.05 3.81
C LEU A 270 -0.45 12.33 3.22
N ARG A 271 -1.57 13.02 3.07
CA ARG A 271 -2.74 12.52 2.33
C ARG A 271 -2.86 13.24 0.99
N TRP A 272 -3.39 12.55 -0.02
CA TRP A 272 -3.70 13.17 -1.31
C TRP A 272 -5.20 13.27 -1.52
N LEU A 273 -5.63 14.41 -2.02
CA LEU A 273 -7.02 14.75 -2.26
C LEU A 273 -7.24 15.13 -3.73
N ASN A 274 -8.43 14.83 -4.25
CA ASN A 274 -8.90 15.35 -5.53
C ASN A 274 -9.59 16.72 -5.37
N PRO A 275 -9.85 17.46 -6.47
CA PRO A 275 -10.55 18.75 -6.42
C PRO A 275 -11.89 18.71 -5.68
N GLN A 276 -12.66 17.63 -5.81
CA GLN A 276 -13.95 17.49 -5.15
C GLN A 276 -13.80 17.44 -3.62
N GLN A 277 -12.90 16.60 -3.11
CA GLN A 277 -12.60 16.47 -1.69
C GLN A 277 -12.08 17.78 -1.10
N VAL A 278 -11.23 18.51 -1.84
CA VAL A 278 -10.76 19.83 -1.42
C VAL A 278 -11.92 20.83 -1.39
N SER A 279 -12.83 20.77 -2.37
CA SER A 279 -13.99 21.66 -2.43
C SER A 279 -14.91 21.47 -1.23
N GLU A 280 -15.18 20.22 -0.86
CA GLU A 280 -15.96 19.85 0.32
C GLU A 280 -15.29 20.35 1.61
N MET A 281 -13.98 20.16 1.73
CA MET A 281 -13.22 20.57 2.91
C MET A 281 -13.13 22.09 3.09
N LEU A 282 -12.95 22.84 1.99
CA LEU A 282 -12.86 24.30 2.02
C LEU A 282 -14.22 25.00 1.92
N ARG A 283 -15.31 24.26 1.63
CA ARG A 283 -16.64 24.80 1.29
C ARG A 283 -16.58 25.85 0.19
N ARG A 284 -15.72 25.61 -0.81
CA ARG A 284 -15.49 26.47 -1.97
C ARG A 284 -15.23 25.61 -3.19
N GLU A 285 -15.84 25.94 -4.33
CA GLU A 285 -15.61 25.20 -5.57
C GLU A 285 -14.15 25.33 -6.04
N ILE A 286 -13.49 24.18 -6.20
CA ILE A 286 -12.16 24.04 -6.80
C ILE A 286 -12.32 23.32 -8.13
N GLN A 287 -11.98 24.02 -9.21
CA GLN A 287 -12.07 23.47 -10.56
C GLN A 287 -11.04 22.36 -10.77
N PRO A 288 -11.37 21.27 -11.48
CA PRO A 288 -10.43 20.23 -11.86
C PRO A 288 -9.50 20.75 -12.96
N GLN A 289 -8.26 21.05 -12.57
CA GLN A 289 -7.19 21.54 -13.44
C GLN A 289 -5.89 20.82 -13.08
N LEU A 290 -4.83 21.00 -13.86
CA LEU A 290 -3.55 20.34 -13.56
C LEU A 290 -3.04 20.72 -12.16
N GLU A 291 -3.20 21.99 -11.78
CA GLU A 291 -2.73 22.55 -10.52
C GLU A 291 -3.45 21.98 -9.29
N THR A 292 -4.66 21.45 -9.50
CA THR A 292 -5.57 20.99 -8.45
C THR A 292 -5.88 19.49 -8.54
N CYS A 293 -5.42 18.80 -9.58
CA CYS A 293 -5.81 17.40 -9.82
C CYS A 293 -5.34 16.45 -8.70
N ARG A 294 -4.22 16.77 -8.06
CA ARG A 294 -3.67 16.06 -6.90
C ARG A 294 -3.18 17.10 -5.89
N VAL A 295 -3.87 17.19 -4.75
CA VAL A 295 -3.58 18.18 -3.71
C VAL A 295 -3.07 17.46 -2.47
N ALA A 296 -1.92 17.92 -1.96
CA ALA A 296 -1.32 17.36 -0.76
C ALA A 296 -1.99 17.97 0.48
N GLN A 297 -2.59 17.12 1.31
CA GLN A 297 -2.95 17.46 2.68
C GLN A 297 -1.81 17.00 3.59
N ILE A 298 -1.07 17.94 4.16
CA ILE A 298 0.06 17.67 5.04
C ILE A 298 -0.29 18.21 6.43
N HIS A 299 -0.22 17.36 7.44
CA HIS A 299 -0.88 17.61 8.73
C HIS A 299 -2.37 17.94 8.51
N ASN A 300 -2.81 19.15 8.86
CA ASN A 300 -4.19 19.63 8.70
C ASN A 300 -4.31 20.75 7.66
N GLN A 301 -3.27 20.95 6.84
CA GLN A 301 -3.21 22.04 5.86
C GLN A 301 -3.14 21.49 4.43
N ILE A 302 -3.57 22.33 3.47
CA ILE A 302 -3.70 21.97 2.05
C ILE A 302 -2.61 22.69 1.26
N PHE A 303 -1.87 21.95 0.44
CA PHE A 303 -0.80 22.46 -0.40
C PHE A 303 -0.94 21.98 -1.85
N PHE A 304 -0.81 22.92 -2.79
CA PHE A 304 -0.93 22.67 -4.23
C PHE A 304 0.44 22.32 -4.83
N THR A 305 1.01 21.20 -4.42
CA THR A 305 2.33 20.73 -4.91
C THR A 305 2.32 20.52 -6.42
N THR A 306 1.23 19.99 -6.98
CA THR A 306 1.08 19.84 -8.44
C THR A 306 1.01 21.18 -9.15
N GLY A 307 0.39 22.18 -8.53
CA GLY A 307 0.42 23.57 -8.98
C GLY A 307 1.84 24.14 -9.04
N HIS A 308 2.64 23.95 -7.98
CA HIS A 308 4.05 24.38 -7.98
C HIS A 308 4.86 23.72 -9.11
N ILE A 309 4.72 22.41 -9.31
CA ILE A 309 5.40 21.70 -10.42
C ILE A 309 4.93 22.23 -11.78
N GLY A 310 3.62 22.42 -11.96
CA GLY A 310 3.05 22.99 -13.19
C GLY A 310 3.57 24.40 -13.48
N GLU A 311 3.61 25.27 -12.48
CA GLU A 311 4.18 26.62 -12.62
C GLU A 311 5.67 26.56 -12.99
N PHE A 312 6.45 25.69 -12.34
CA PHE A 312 7.88 25.56 -12.63
C PHE A 312 8.13 25.14 -14.10
N LEU A 313 7.38 24.15 -14.57
CA LEU A 313 7.54 23.59 -15.92
C LEU A 313 7.02 24.55 -17.00
N PHE A 314 5.88 25.22 -16.76
CA PHE A 314 5.12 25.88 -17.85
C PHE A 314 5.02 27.41 -17.73
N ALA A 315 5.20 28.01 -16.55
CA ALA A 315 5.07 29.47 -16.42
C ALA A 315 6.24 30.19 -17.13
N PRO A 316 6.06 31.41 -17.67
CA PRO A 316 7.14 32.11 -18.37
C PRO A 316 8.41 32.34 -17.54
N MET A 317 8.27 32.46 -16.22
CA MET A 317 9.36 32.66 -15.27
C MET A 317 9.15 31.79 -14.03
N ILE A 318 10.23 31.14 -13.58
CA ILE A 318 10.25 30.38 -12.32
C ILE A 318 10.32 31.40 -11.17
N LYS A 319 9.27 31.43 -10.33
CA LYS A 319 9.19 32.37 -9.20
C LYS A 319 9.90 31.88 -7.95
N THR A 320 9.83 30.58 -7.68
CA THR A 320 10.28 29.98 -6.42
C THR A 320 10.90 28.61 -6.72
N SER A 321 12.03 28.31 -6.08
CA SER A 321 12.66 26.97 -6.15
C SER A 321 11.85 25.95 -5.35
N SER A 322 11.94 24.67 -5.70
CA SER A 322 11.26 23.63 -4.92
C SER A 322 11.79 23.55 -3.48
N LEU A 323 13.08 23.83 -3.27
CA LEU A 323 13.67 23.91 -1.94
C LEU A 323 13.06 25.05 -1.11
N GLN A 324 12.90 26.24 -1.69
CA GLN A 324 12.33 27.39 -0.98
C GLN A 324 10.84 27.14 -0.67
N TYR A 325 10.10 26.62 -1.64
CA TYR A 325 8.69 26.23 -1.49
C TYR A 325 8.53 25.23 -0.33
N ALA A 326 9.35 24.17 -0.31
CA ALA A 326 9.30 23.16 0.73
C ALA A 326 9.68 23.72 2.11
N LYS A 327 10.74 24.52 2.21
CA LYS A 327 11.17 25.11 3.49
C LYS A 327 10.09 25.99 4.11
N GLN A 328 9.44 26.83 3.31
CA GLN A 328 8.35 27.68 3.80
C GLN A 328 7.23 26.84 4.41
N ILE A 329 6.78 25.82 3.69
CA ILE A 329 5.70 24.94 4.16
C ILE A 329 6.10 24.16 5.42
N ILE A 330 7.33 23.63 5.46
CA ILE A 330 7.85 22.92 6.64
C ILE A 330 7.84 23.87 7.84
N GLU A 331 8.36 25.10 7.71
CA GLU A 331 8.36 26.08 8.79
C GLU A 331 6.95 26.46 9.27
N GLU A 332 5.98 26.56 8.36
CA GLU A 332 4.57 26.79 8.70
C GLU A 332 3.96 25.63 9.48
N ILE A 333 4.23 24.38 9.08
CA ILE A 333 3.75 23.18 9.76
C ILE A 333 4.40 23.04 11.14
N LEU A 334 5.72 23.24 11.24
CA LEU A 334 6.46 23.08 12.51
C LEU A 334 5.96 24.01 13.62
N LYS A 335 5.34 25.15 13.27
CA LYS A 335 4.74 26.09 14.24
C LYS A 335 3.47 25.58 14.90
N VAL A 336 2.75 24.68 14.25
CA VAL A 336 1.40 24.27 14.67
C VAL A 336 1.24 22.77 14.86
N ARG A 337 2.16 21.95 14.35
CA ARG A 337 2.06 20.49 14.45
C ARG A 337 2.17 20.02 15.90
N THR A 338 1.46 18.95 16.21
CA THR A 338 1.81 18.11 17.36
C THR A 338 2.85 17.08 16.94
N PRO A 339 3.94 16.87 17.70
CA PRO A 339 4.90 15.83 17.39
C PRO A 339 4.27 14.42 17.41
N LEU A 340 4.81 13.55 16.58
CA LEU A 340 4.48 12.13 16.56
C LEU A 340 5.58 11.36 17.28
N TYR A 341 5.18 10.50 18.21
CA TYR A 341 6.07 9.68 19.03
C TYR A 341 5.81 8.21 18.73
N LEU A 342 6.87 7.41 18.65
CA LEU A 342 6.75 5.97 18.43
C LEU A 342 6.47 5.27 19.77
N ALA A 343 5.44 4.43 19.81
CA ALA A 343 5.15 3.61 20.99
C ALA A 343 6.22 2.52 21.10
N HIS A 344 6.93 2.44 22.22
CA HIS A 344 7.90 1.36 22.45
C HIS A 344 7.72 0.77 23.85
N PRO A 345 7.99 -0.53 24.05
CA PRO A 345 8.02 -1.13 25.38
C PRO A 345 9.25 -0.60 26.16
N PRO A 346 9.08 0.22 27.21
CA PRO A 346 10.20 0.67 28.04
C PRO A 346 10.83 -0.51 28.80
N GLN A 347 12.16 -0.44 29.02
CA GLN A 347 12.92 -1.51 29.68
C GLN A 347 12.79 -1.53 31.23
N ASN A 348 11.95 -0.69 31.83
CA ASN A 348 11.86 -0.52 33.27
C ASN A 348 10.46 -0.88 33.78
N ALA A 349 10.38 -1.64 34.88
CA ALA A 349 9.14 -2.04 35.55
C ALA A 349 8.39 -0.90 36.28
N ALA A 350 8.95 0.32 36.35
CA ALA A 350 8.34 1.47 37.02
C ALA A 350 6.96 1.86 36.45
N TYR A 351 6.64 1.47 35.21
CA TYR A 351 5.34 1.72 34.58
C TYR A 351 4.14 1.18 35.37
N LYS A 352 4.32 0.12 36.17
CA LYS A 352 3.23 -0.50 36.94
C LYS A 352 2.64 0.42 38.01
N CYS A 353 3.41 1.39 38.46
CA CYS A 353 2.95 2.39 39.43
C CYS A 353 2.59 3.73 38.75
N SER A 354 2.57 3.78 37.41
CA SER A 354 2.24 4.99 36.67
C SER A 354 0.76 5.35 36.84
N LEU A 355 0.49 6.64 36.96
CA LEU A 355 -0.87 7.20 36.94
C LEU A 355 -1.59 7.01 35.59
N PHE A 356 -0.86 6.58 34.56
CA PHE A 356 -1.37 6.31 33.22
C PHE A 356 -1.46 4.80 32.92
N HIS A 357 -1.09 3.95 33.87
CA HIS A 357 -1.07 2.49 33.67
C HIS A 357 -2.43 1.98 33.17
N ASP A 358 -3.49 2.25 33.92
CA ASP A 358 -4.80 1.62 33.68
C ASP A 358 -5.40 2.05 32.34
N VAL A 359 -5.31 3.34 31.99
CA VAL A 359 -5.86 3.84 30.73
C VAL A 359 -5.09 3.31 29.50
N LEU A 360 -3.77 3.16 29.60
CA LEU A 360 -2.94 2.62 28.52
C LEU A 360 -3.14 1.11 28.38
N HIS A 361 -3.25 0.39 29.50
CA HIS A 361 -3.61 -1.04 29.52
C HIS A 361 -4.97 -1.29 28.88
N GLN A 362 -5.98 -0.50 29.26
CA GLN A 362 -7.31 -0.55 28.67
C GLN A 362 -7.28 -0.33 27.14
N ALA A 363 -6.45 0.60 26.66
CA ALA A 363 -6.29 0.86 25.24
C ALA A 363 -5.65 -0.34 24.51
N GLY A 364 -4.66 -0.99 25.12
CA GLY A 364 -4.05 -2.22 24.62
C GLY A 364 -5.04 -3.38 24.56
N PHE A 365 -5.84 -3.56 25.60
CA PHE A 365 -6.84 -4.61 25.67
C PHE A 365 -7.91 -4.46 24.58
N LEU A 366 -8.42 -3.23 24.37
CA LEU A 366 -9.33 -2.92 23.28
C LEU A 366 -8.69 -3.18 21.91
N LEU A 367 -7.41 -2.85 21.74
CA LEU A 367 -6.68 -3.11 20.50
C LEU A 367 -6.61 -4.61 20.18
N GLY A 368 -6.31 -5.44 21.19
CA GLY A 368 -6.34 -6.90 21.06
C GLY A 368 -7.72 -7.40 20.60
N TYR A 369 -8.79 -6.89 21.20
CA TYR A 369 -10.16 -7.22 20.83
C TYR A 369 -10.49 -6.86 19.37
N VAL A 370 -10.17 -5.64 18.91
CA VAL A 370 -10.52 -5.23 17.54
C VAL A 370 -9.72 -6.00 16.49
N PHE A 371 -8.47 -6.36 16.75
CA PHE A 371 -7.71 -7.19 15.81
C PHE A 371 -8.24 -8.64 15.72
N GLN A 372 -8.81 -9.19 16.78
CA GLN A 372 -9.54 -10.47 16.68
C GLN A 372 -10.75 -10.39 15.76
N PHE A 373 -11.42 -9.23 15.73
CA PHE A 373 -12.55 -9.02 14.84
C PHE A 373 -12.10 -8.89 13.39
N ILE A 374 -11.02 -8.16 13.11
CA ILE A 374 -10.58 -7.91 11.73
C ILE A 374 -9.91 -9.15 11.11
N HIS A 375 -9.08 -9.86 11.88
CA HIS A 375 -8.25 -10.97 11.36
C HIS A 375 -8.50 -12.32 12.03
N GLY A 376 -8.93 -12.32 13.29
CA GLY A 376 -9.01 -13.52 14.13
C GLY A 376 -10.21 -14.42 13.85
N VAL A 377 -11.19 -14.42 14.75
CA VAL A 377 -12.28 -15.43 14.77
C VAL A 377 -13.39 -15.14 13.75
N MET A 378 -13.55 -13.87 13.35
CA MET A 378 -14.52 -13.44 12.35
C MET A 378 -13.81 -12.65 11.24
N PRO A 379 -12.86 -13.27 10.51
CA PRO A 379 -12.02 -12.54 9.57
C PRO A 379 -12.89 -11.83 8.52
N ARG A 380 -12.52 -10.60 8.21
CA ARG A 380 -13.18 -9.81 7.18
C ARG A 380 -13.13 -10.56 5.84
N HIS A 381 -14.28 -10.66 5.16
CA HIS A 381 -14.40 -11.29 3.84
C HIS A 381 -14.59 -10.28 2.70
N ASP A 382 -14.92 -9.03 3.01
CA ASP A 382 -15.08 -7.94 2.05
C ASP A 382 -14.07 -6.83 2.35
N PRO A 383 -13.19 -6.44 1.40
CA PRO A 383 -12.26 -5.34 1.58
C PRO A 383 -12.93 -4.00 1.94
N ASN A 384 -14.23 -3.82 1.69
CA ASN A 384 -14.96 -2.57 1.97
C ASN A 384 -15.74 -2.58 3.31
N ALA A 385 -15.82 -3.72 4.01
CA ALA A 385 -16.59 -3.85 5.26
C ALA A 385 -15.92 -3.26 6.50
N ASN A 386 -16.27 -2.05 6.92
CA ASN A 386 -15.65 -1.43 8.10
C ASN A 386 -16.14 -2.01 9.44
N MET A 387 -15.27 -1.98 10.44
CA MET A 387 -15.58 -2.29 11.82
C MET A 387 -16.47 -1.20 12.45
N ASP A 388 -17.45 -1.62 13.24
CA ASP A 388 -18.19 -0.71 14.12
C ASP A 388 -17.22 -0.07 15.13
N PRO A 389 -17.14 1.27 15.21
CA PRO A 389 -16.37 1.94 16.24
C PRO A 389 -16.76 1.43 17.62
N THR A 390 -15.79 1.11 18.45
CA THR A 390 -16.01 0.39 19.71
C THR A 390 -15.33 1.13 20.85
N SER A 391 -16.09 1.48 21.88
CA SER A 391 -15.56 2.00 23.14
C SER A 391 -15.35 0.90 24.18
N PHE A 392 -14.40 1.11 25.08
CA PHE A 392 -14.09 0.20 26.17
C PHE A 392 -13.83 0.97 27.47
N PRO A 393 -14.89 1.43 28.16
CA PRO A 393 -14.76 2.05 29.47
C PRO A 393 -14.44 1.00 30.56
N PRO A 394 -14.06 1.45 31.77
CA PRO A 394 -13.94 0.60 32.94
C PRO A 394 -15.19 -0.28 33.16
N GLY A 395 -14.98 -1.52 33.60
CA GLY A 395 -16.07 -2.49 33.79
C GLY A 395 -16.20 -3.55 32.68
N ASN A 396 -15.17 -3.71 31.85
CA ASN A 396 -15.00 -4.82 30.90
C ASN A 396 -16.16 -5.01 29.91
N THR A 397 -16.82 -3.92 29.49
CA THR A 397 -17.91 -3.96 28.52
C THR A 397 -17.54 -3.22 27.25
N PHE A 398 -17.63 -3.89 26.11
CA PHE A 398 -17.45 -3.28 24.78
C PHE A 398 -18.75 -2.60 24.35
N ILE A 399 -18.66 -1.34 23.94
CA ILE A 399 -19.80 -0.53 23.48
C ILE A 399 -19.60 -0.23 21.99
N LYS A 400 -20.45 -0.78 21.12
CA LYS A 400 -20.41 -0.53 19.68
C LYS A 400 -21.22 0.72 19.31
N HIS A 401 -20.70 1.52 18.38
CA HIS A 401 -21.29 2.75 17.88
C HIS A 401 -21.73 2.59 16.42
N MET A 402 -22.94 2.10 16.22
CA MET A 402 -23.47 1.81 14.87
C MET A 402 -23.63 3.06 14.00
N ASP A 403 -23.74 4.25 14.62
CA ASP A 403 -23.85 5.54 13.93
C ASP A 403 -22.49 6.08 13.43
N GLY A 404 -21.41 5.34 13.65
CA GLY A 404 -20.06 5.71 13.24
C GLY A 404 -19.22 6.42 14.32
N PRO A 405 -17.99 6.81 13.97
CA PRO A 405 -16.97 7.21 14.95
C PRO A 405 -17.33 8.51 15.67
N ASP A 406 -18.09 9.41 15.04
CA ASP A 406 -18.53 10.67 15.63
C ASP A 406 -19.40 10.47 16.88
N SER A 407 -20.20 9.40 16.93
CA SER A 407 -21.01 9.07 18.10
C SER A 407 -20.12 8.67 19.28
N GLY A 408 -19.13 7.81 19.03
CA GLY A 408 -18.15 7.42 20.05
C GLY A 408 -17.26 8.59 20.51
N LEU A 409 -16.85 9.46 19.60
CA LEU A 409 -16.07 10.67 19.92
C LEU A 409 -16.87 11.63 20.82
N LYS A 410 -18.15 11.87 20.51
CA LYS A 410 -19.05 12.65 21.36
C LYS A 410 -19.22 12.02 22.75
N GLN A 411 -19.32 10.69 22.83
CA GLN A 411 -19.40 10.01 24.12
C GLN A 411 -18.13 10.23 24.95
N LEU A 412 -16.95 10.12 24.33
CA LEU A 412 -15.67 10.41 24.97
C LEU A 412 -15.57 11.87 25.44
N GLU A 413 -16.06 12.82 24.67
CA GLU A 413 -16.04 14.24 25.06
C GLU A 413 -17.01 14.55 26.21
N GLN A 414 -18.22 14.01 26.17
CA GLN A 414 -19.26 14.31 27.15
C GLN A 414 -19.03 13.59 28.49
N ASN A 415 -18.50 12.36 28.45
CA ASN A 415 -18.30 11.49 29.61
C ASN A 415 -19.47 11.49 30.60
N ALA A 416 -20.71 11.32 30.08
CA ALA A 416 -21.93 11.43 30.90
C ALA A 416 -22.03 10.41 32.04
N GLN A 417 -21.29 9.30 31.94
CA GLN A 417 -21.20 8.25 32.95
C GLN A 417 -20.10 8.50 33.99
N GLU A 418 -19.36 9.61 33.88
CA GLU A 418 -18.29 10.01 34.81
C GLU A 418 -17.21 8.93 34.98
N TYR A 419 -16.86 8.23 33.90
CA TYR A 419 -15.78 7.25 33.94
C TYR A 419 -14.44 7.95 34.25
N PRO A 420 -13.52 7.31 35.01
CA PRO A 420 -12.18 7.84 35.25
C PRO A 420 -11.33 7.88 33.97
N TYR A 421 -11.60 6.99 33.03
CA TYR A 421 -10.99 6.94 31.71
C TYR A 421 -11.91 6.19 30.73
N ASN A 422 -11.69 6.35 29.43
CA ASN A 422 -12.38 5.58 28.38
C ASN A 422 -11.52 5.58 27.10
N VAL A 423 -11.69 4.55 26.29
CA VAL A 423 -10.98 4.40 25.01
C VAL A 423 -11.98 4.11 23.91
N LEU A 424 -11.81 4.72 22.74
CA LEU A 424 -12.56 4.42 21.52
C LEU A 424 -11.61 3.92 20.44
N ALA A 425 -11.96 2.81 19.78
CA ALA A 425 -11.28 2.28 18.62
C ALA A 425 -12.15 2.41 17.36
N TYR A 426 -11.56 2.80 16.23
CA TYR A 426 -12.19 2.70 14.92
C TYR A 426 -11.15 2.60 13.79
N GLU A 427 -11.57 2.12 12.63
CA GLU A 427 -10.69 2.03 11.46
C GLU A 427 -10.53 3.39 10.76
N MET A 428 -9.31 3.69 10.35
CA MET A 428 -8.96 4.84 9.52
C MET A 428 -7.80 4.47 8.58
N TYR A 429 -7.29 5.44 7.84
CA TYR A 429 -6.07 5.26 7.05
C TYR A 429 -4.89 5.97 7.72
N ALA A 430 -3.77 5.27 7.88
CA ALA A 430 -2.50 5.89 8.18
C ALA A 430 -1.84 6.32 6.86
N CYS A 431 -1.68 7.63 6.70
CA CYS A 431 -1.08 8.24 5.52
C CYS A 431 0.31 8.76 5.88
N LEU A 432 1.27 7.85 6.11
CA LEU A 432 2.66 8.20 6.39
C LEU A 432 3.33 8.71 5.11
N PRO A 433 4.38 9.57 5.19
CA PRO A 433 4.99 10.17 4.01
C PRO A 433 5.39 9.20 2.89
N HIS A 434 5.78 7.98 3.25
CA HIS A 434 6.26 6.97 2.33
C HIS A 434 5.24 5.85 2.06
N ILE A 435 4.13 5.80 2.80
CA ILE A 435 3.18 4.70 2.71
C ILE A 435 1.79 5.10 3.21
N ARG A 436 0.78 4.72 2.44
CA ARG A 436 -0.61 4.70 2.88
C ARG A 436 -1.00 3.26 3.21
N THR A 437 -1.62 3.05 4.37
CA THR A 437 -2.08 1.75 4.82
C THR A 437 -3.32 1.89 5.72
N ASP A 438 -3.97 0.79 6.06
CA ASP A 438 -5.09 0.80 7.00
C ASP A 438 -4.55 0.96 8.43
N ALA A 439 -5.36 1.47 9.34
CA ALA A 439 -4.94 1.68 10.71
C ALA A 439 -6.13 1.60 11.69
N ILE A 440 -5.82 1.16 12.91
CA ILE A 440 -6.71 1.35 14.04
C ILE A 440 -6.37 2.68 14.70
N SER A 441 -7.37 3.55 14.77
CA SER A 441 -7.38 4.78 15.54
C SER A 441 -7.87 4.49 16.94
N LEU A 442 -7.09 4.83 17.96
CA LEU A 442 -7.48 4.77 19.36
C LEU A 442 -7.50 6.18 19.94
N HIS A 443 -8.68 6.65 20.34
CA HIS A 443 -8.82 7.87 21.14
C HIS A 443 -8.88 7.48 22.60
N VAL A 444 -7.84 7.84 23.33
CA VAL A 444 -7.63 7.50 24.73
C VAL A 444 -7.92 8.74 25.57
N ARG A 445 -8.83 8.61 26.54
CA ARG A 445 -9.19 9.68 27.47
C ARG A 445 -8.98 9.23 28.91
N GLN A 446 -8.27 10.04 29.68
CA GLN A 446 -8.29 9.99 31.14
C GLN A 446 -8.84 11.33 31.63
N TYR A 447 -9.70 11.31 32.64
CA TYR A 447 -10.39 12.48 33.16
C TYR A 447 -9.89 12.83 34.57
N GLY A 448 -10.14 14.06 35.01
CA GLY A 448 -9.75 14.54 36.34
C GLY A 448 -8.37 15.20 36.38
N GLU A 449 -7.68 15.07 37.52
CA GLU A 449 -6.42 15.80 37.81
C GLU A 449 -5.27 15.43 36.86
N HIS A 450 -5.26 14.19 36.37
CA HIS A 450 -4.27 13.67 35.43
C HIS A 450 -4.91 13.40 34.07
N ALA A 451 -5.54 14.43 33.51
CA ALA A 451 -6.26 14.32 32.26
C ALA A 451 -5.31 14.02 31.09
N ILE A 452 -5.71 13.04 30.27
CA ILE A 452 -5.04 12.68 29.02
C ILE A 452 -6.05 12.73 27.88
N ASN A 453 -5.59 13.27 26.76
CA ASN A 453 -6.26 13.29 25.48
C ASN A 453 -5.26 12.84 24.42
N LEU A 454 -5.15 11.51 24.26
CA LEU A 454 -4.13 10.88 23.45
C LEU A 454 -4.77 10.21 22.23
N HIS A 455 -4.12 10.33 21.08
CA HIS A 455 -4.45 9.58 19.87
C HIS A 455 -3.32 8.59 19.60
N ILE A 456 -3.64 7.29 19.60
CA ILE A 456 -2.72 6.23 19.19
C ILE A 456 -3.20 5.70 17.84
N VAL A 457 -2.28 5.59 16.88
CA VAL A 457 -2.54 5.01 15.57
C VAL A 457 -1.71 3.75 15.42
N VAL A 458 -2.37 2.66 15.03
CA VAL A 458 -1.76 1.35 14.82
C VAL A 458 -1.92 0.95 13.37
N PRO A 459 -0.93 1.23 12.51
CA PRO A 459 -1.02 0.89 11.10
C PRO A 459 -0.91 -0.61 10.88
N TYR A 460 -1.61 -1.13 9.87
CA TYR A 460 -1.59 -2.54 9.53
C TYR A 460 -1.92 -2.75 8.05
N PHE A 461 -1.39 -3.82 7.45
CA PHE A 461 -1.86 -4.27 6.14
C PHE A 461 -3.02 -5.24 6.33
N PRO A 462 -4.17 -5.04 5.66
CA PRO A 462 -5.29 -5.98 5.72
C PRO A 462 -4.94 -7.30 5.01
N VAL A 463 -5.72 -8.35 5.25
CA VAL A 463 -5.58 -9.67 4.58
C VAL A 463 -5.67 -9.59 3.05
N PHE A 464 -6.33 -8.56 2.54
CA PHE A 464 -6.50 -8.31 1.11
C PHE A 464 -5.30 -7.62 0.47
N ASP A 465 -4.44 -7.00 1.27
CA ASP A 465 -3.18 -6.42 0.78
C ASP A 465 -2.28 -7.53 0.23
N TYR A 466 -1.59 -7.25 -0.87
CA TYR A 466 -0.69 -8.23 -1.48
C TYR A 466 0.44 -8.64 -0.53
N ARG A 467 0.86 -7.77 0.40
CA ARG A 467 1.88 -8.07 1.41
C ARG A 467 1.42 -9.04 2.49
N GLY A 468 0.12 -9.35 2.56
CA GLY A 468 -0.44 -10.13 3.65
C GLY A 468 -0.62 -9.32 4.94
N PHE A 469 -1.24 -9.96 5.94
CA PHE A 469 -1.62 -9.28 7.18
C PHE A 469 -0.42 -9.06 8.11
N HIS A 470 -0.10 -7.79 8.36
CA HIS A 470 0.95 -7.37 9.27
C HIS A 470 0.51 -6.18 10.09
N ILE A 471 0.86 -6.17 11.37
CA ILE A 471 0.67 -5.03 12.26
C ILE A 471 2.01 -4.30 12.40
N LEU A 472 2.02 -3.01 12.11
CA LEU A 472 3.20 -2.17 12.13
C LEU A 472 3.38 -1.50 13.50
N GLN A 473 4.52 -0.86 13.70
CA GLN A 473 4.83 -0.13 14.93
C GLN A 473 3.77 0.97 15.19
N PRO A 474 3.09 0.99 16.36
CA PRO A 474 2.19 2.08 16.70
C PRO A 474 2.93 3.40 16.89
N TYR A 475 2.22 4.49 16.65
CA TYR A 475 2.67 5.83 16.99
C TYR A 475 1.53 6.60 17.66
N LEU A 476 1.88 7.66 18.37
CA LEU A 476 0.95 8.43 19.16
C LEU A 476 1.22 9.93 19.08
N SER A 477 0.18 10.72 19.32
CA SER A 477 0.23 12.17 19.39
C SER A 477 -0.69 12.68 20.50
N ALA A 478 -0.26 13.75 21.17
CA ALA A 478 -1.13 14.50 22.04
C ALA A 478 -2.21 15.25 21.22
N CYS A 479 -3.43 15.32 21.74
CA CYS A 479 -4.50 16.11 21.12
C CYS A 479 -4.70 17.46 21.83
N ASP A 480 -3.99 17.71 22.92
CA ASP A 480 -3.93 19.00 23.60
C ASP A 480 -2.56 19.23 24.26
N SER A 481 -2.31 20.48 24.66
CA SER A 481 -1.04 20.90 25.25
C SER A 481 -0.77 20.28 26.63
N VAL A 482 -1.83 19.93 27.38
CA VAL A 482 -1.71 19.30 28.70
C VAL A 482 -1.13 17.89 28.55
N THR A 483 -1.67 17.13 27.61
CA THR A 483 -1.19 15.78 27.28
C THR A 483 0.24 15.82 26.73
N ASP A 484 0.56 16.80 25.89
CA ASP A 484 1.90 16.95 25.32
C ASP A 484 2.97 17.17 26.40
N GLN A 485 2.67 17.97 27.43
CA GLN A 485 3.56 18.17 28.59
C GLN A 485 3.79 16.88 29.40
N GLN A 486 2.83 15.96 29.42
CA GLN A 486 2.91 14.68 30.11
C GLN A 486 3.52 13.56 29.24
N MET A 487 3.82 13.83 27.97
CA MET A 487 4.26 12.82 27.00
C MET A 487 5.45 11.97 27.48
N PRO A 488 6.51 12.50 28.11
CA PRO A 488 7.61 11.67 28.60
C PRO A 488 7.17 10.64 29.65
N GLN A 489 6.20 10.99 30.49
CA GLN A 489 5.66 10.08 31.50
C GLN A 489 4.74 9.02 30.88
N ILE A 490 3.95 9.41 29.86
CA ILE A 490 3.11 8.51 29.07
C ILE A 490 4.00 7.48 28.34
N LEU A 491 5.07 7.92 27.69
CA LEU A 491 6.02 7.05 26.99
C LEU A 491 6.71 6.07 27.96
N ASN A 492 7.10 6.52 29.15
CA ASN A 492 7.64 5.65 30.21
C ASN A 492 6.63 4.64 30.75
N ALA A 493 5.32 4.88 30.56
CA ALA A 493 4.25 3.99 30.97
C ALA A 493 3.80 3.05 29.83
N MET A 494 4.39 3.14 28.64
CA MET A 494 3.84 2.53 27.43
C MET A 494 3.85 1.00 27.44
N GLN A 495 4.63 0.36 28.33
CA GLN A 495 4.57 -1.09 28.53
C GLN A 495 3.16 -1.55 28.90
N ALA A 496 2.40 -0.74 29.66
CA ALA A 496 1.04 -1.07 30.06
C ALA A 496 0.12 -1.35 28.85
N PHE A 497 0.31 -0.61 27.75
CA PHE A 497 -0.44 -0.85 26.51
C PHE A 497 -0.09 -2.20 25.87
N PHE A 498 1.18 -2.57 25.83
CA PHE A 498 1.57 -3.88 25.30
C PHE A 498 1.09 -5.01 26.22
N ASP A 499 1.19 -4.84 27.54
CA ASP A 499 0.65 -5.78 28.52
C ASP A 499 -0.87 -5.95 28.34
N GLY A 500 -1.62 -4.88 28.07
CA GLY A 500 -3.06 -4.96 27.79
C GLY A 500 -3.40 -5.82 26.57
N ILE A 501 -2.59 -5.72 25.51
CA ILE A 501 -2.74 -6.58 24.31
C ILE A 501 -2.43 -8.04 24.67
N GLU A 502 -1.33 -8.28 25.37
CA GLU A 502 -0.90 -9.63 25.78
C GLU A 502 -1.91 -10.29 26.74
N ASP A 503 -2.49 -9.53 27.67
CA ASP A 503 -3.51 -10.00 28.61
C ASP A 503 -4.79 -10.40 27.88
N PHE A 504 -5.20 -9.63 26.87
CA PHE A 504 -6.32 -10.00 26.01
C PHE A 504 -6.03 -11.32 25.25
N GLU A 505 -4.81 -11.51 24.75
CA GLU A 505 -4.42 -12.71 23.98
C GLU A 505 -4.07 -13.92 24.86
N THR A 506 -3.75 -13.72 26.14
CA THR A 506 -3.35 -14.78 27.08
C THR A 506 -4.31 -15.97 27.13
N PRO A 507 -5.65 -15.79 27.25
CA PRO A 507 -6.58 -16.90 27.25
C PRO A 507 -6.80 -17.56 25.88
N LEU A 508 -6.27 -16.99 24.79
CA LEU A 508 -6.46 -17.49 23.43
C LEU A 508 -5.43 -18.58 23.07
N PRO A 509 -5.81 -19.57 22.26
CA PRO A 509 -4.85 -20.54 21.74
C PRO A 509 -3.86 -19.86 20.77
N ALA A 510 -2.66 -20.45 20.61
CA ALA A 510 -1.53 -19.82 19.92
C ALA A 510 -1.87 -19.38 18.49
N GLU A 511 -2.66 -20.17 17.75
CA GLU A 511 -3.09 -19.86 16.38
C GLU A 511 -4.03 -18.65 16.29
N ARG A 512 -4.65 -18.25 17.40
CA ARG A 512 -5.53 -17.08 17.52
C ARG A 512 -4.84 -15.87 18.12
N LYS A 513 -3.56 -15.93 18.50
CA LYS A 513 -2.82 -14.75 19.00
C LYS A 513 -2.38 -13.87 17.83
N VAL A 514 -3.27 -12.98 17.39
CA VAL A 514 -3.12 -12.14 16.20
C VAL A 514 -1.93 -11.20 16.36
N TRP A 515 -1.84 -10.47 17.47
CA TRP A 515 -0.74 -9.55 17.74
C TRP A 515 0.59 -10.31 17.79
N ALA A 516 0.69 -11.35 18.62
CA ALA A 516 1.92 -12.13 18.75
C ALA A 516 2.41 -12.71 17.40
N LYS A 517 1.48 -13.11 16.52
CA LYS A 517 1.81 -13.71 15.23
C LYS A 517 2.13 -12.67 14.15
N HIS A 518 1.48 -11.51 14.15
CA HIS A 518 1.50 -10.56 13.02
C HIS A 518 2.15 -9.21 13.32
N TYR A 519 2.47 -8.91 14.57
CA TYR A 519 3.23 -7.71 14.91
C TYR A 519 4.66 -7.80 14.36
N ARG A 520 5.04 -6.80 13.57
CA ARG A 520 6.32 -6.73 12.83
C ARG A 520 6.92 -5.33 12.97
N ALA A 521 7.29 -4.99 14.21
CA ALA A 521 8.07 -3.80 14.51
C ALA A 521 9.28 -3.68 13.54
N GLY A 522 9.49 -2.50 12.95
CA GLY A 522 10.66 -2.21 12.12
C GLY A 522 10.61 -2.68 10.65
N THR A 523 9.58 -3.41 10.20
CA THR A 523 9.51 -3.89 8.78
C THR A 523 9.23 -2.76 7.79
N TYR A 524 8.65 -1.64 8.27
CA TYR A 524 8.45 -0.40 7.54
C TYR A 524 8.82 0.77 8.45
N PRO A 525 10.11 1.11 8.56
CA PRO A 525 10.57 2.09 9.54
C PRO A 525 10.02 3.47 9.20
N TYR A 526 9.63 4.19 10.25
CA TYR A 526 9.22 5.57 10.14
C TYR A 526 10.40 6.43 9.67
N PRO A 527 10.15 7.55 8.97
CA PRO A 527 11.22 8.46 8.62
C PRO A 527 11.98 8.92 9.87
N GLN A 528 13.29 9.14 9.77
CA GLN A 528 14.17 9.40 10.93
C GLN A 528 13.65 10.49 11.88
N ASN A 529 13.01 11.54 11.35
CA ASN A 529 12.47 12.66 12.13
C ASN A 529 11.26 12.28 13.03
N PHE A 530 10.65 11.10 12.83
CA PHE A 530 9.64 10.54 13.73
C PHE A 530 10.25 9.82 14.93
N ALA A 531 11.49 9.31 14.80
CA ALA A 531 12.18 8.56 15.84
C ALA A 531 13.01 9.44 16.79
N GLN A 532 13.07 10.75 16.53
CA GLN A 532 13.87 11.73 17.28
C GLN A 532 13.05 12.60 18.26
N ASN A 533 11.72 12.47 18.25
CA ASN A 533 10.85 13.03 19.29
C ASN A 533 10.61 11.96 20.35
#